data_AF-A0A2I8A340-F1
#
_entry.id   AF-A0A2I8A340-F1
#
_cell.length_a   1.000
_cell.length_b   1.000
_cell.length_c   1.000
_cell.angle_alpha   90.00
_cell.angle_beta   90.00
_cell.angle_gamma   90.00
#
_symmetry.space_group_name_H-M   'P 1'
#
loop_
_entity.id
_entity.type
_entity.pdbx_description
1 polymer ?
#
loop_
_entity_poly.entity_id
_entity_poly.type
_entity_poly.pdbx_seq_one_letter_code
_entity_poly.pdbx_strand_id
1 'polypeptide(L)'
;MSEIIVKAIASNIFPHGDYVSPGLATVKPDSCFPHMILGNRYDSSWFYLRRNISHNFYVDKRRTGVGFVSRDEANILYNTALKFQGKKALEIGCWMGWSACHLALGGVELDVIDPMLSQELFSESVTDSLQRAGVKELVNLIPGYSPQKVEEIANKLQRKWSLIFIDGHHEAPAPLNDAMICEQFAEPDALILFHDLASPDVGAGLDYLRNQGWNTMVYQTMQIMGVAWRGNVEPVIHQPDPTINWQLPPHLHDYLVSGVTPTIAIDRFSAMLKAIQPYTFLSKAQLFSLYSQVQQGYDYLFWLPKIFRQAIANQKQQKSQVKISPN
;
A
#
# COMPACT_ATOMS: atom_id res chain seq x y z
N MET A 1 -31.66 10.15 -17.82
CA MET A 1 -30.70 9.25 -17.16
C MET A 1 -30.32 8.18 -18.17
N SER A 2 -29.19 8.36 -18.86
CA SER A 2 -28.70 7.42 -19.85
C SER A 2 -27.91 6.33 -19.15
N GLU A 3 -28.40 5.09 -19.21
CA GLU A 3 -27.64 3.89 -18.87
C GLU A 3 -26.31 3.90 -19.62
N ILE A 4 -25.21 4.05 -18.89
CA ILE A 4 -23.88 3.77 -19.42
C ILE A 4 -23.82 2.24 -19.54
N ILE A 5 -24.15 1.75 -20.74
CA ILE A 5 -23.87 0.37 -21.14
C ILE A 5 -22.34 0.26 -21.21
N VAL A 6 -21.73 -0.13 -20.09
CA VAL A 6 -20.39 -0.69 -20.09
C VAL A 6 -20.47 -1.92 -20.99
N LYS A 7 -19.90 -1.81 -22.19
CA LYS A 7 -19.69 -2.94 -23.10
C LYS A 7 -18.77 -3.95 -22.41
N ALA A 8 -19.34 -4.81 -21.58
CA ALA A 8 -18.76 -6.08 -21.23
C ALA A 8 -18.72 -6.92 -22.50
N ILE A 9 -17.57 -6.97 -23.15
CA ILE A 9 -16.98 -8.08 -23.93
C ILE A 9 -15.71 -7.50 -24.58
N ALA A 10 -14.63 -7.54 -23.80
CA ALA A 10 -13.29 -7.78 -24.30
C ALA A 10 -12.70 -8.74 -23.27
N SER A 11 -12.13 -9.86 -23.71
CA SER A 11 -11.57 -10.90 -22.84
C SER A 11 -10.89 -10.31 -21.59
N ASN A 12 -11.28 -10.76 -20.40
CA ASN A 12 -10.71 -10.40 -19.08
C ASN A 12 -9.24 -10.87 -18.92
N ILE A 13 -8.49 -10.92 -20.01
CA ILE A 13 -7.10 -11.35 -20.03
C ILE A 13 -6.28 -10.10 -19.78
N PHE A 14 -5.78 -9.99 -18.55
CA PHE A 14 -4.73 -9.03 -18.24
C PHE A 14 -3.43 -9.40 -18.98
N PRO A 15 -2.58 -8.42 -19.30
CA PRO A 15 -1.24 -8.68 -19.82
C PRO A 15 -0.49 -9.74 -19.00
N HIS A 16 0.37 -10.53 -19.65
CA HIS A 16 1.25 -11.44 -18.92
C HIS A 16 2.05 -10.67 -17.85
N GLY A 17 2.12 -11.21 -16.63
CA GLY A 17 2.73 -10.56 -15.47
C GLY A 17 1.76 -9.70 -14.66
N ASP A 18 0.54 -9.48 -15.12
CA ASP A 18 -0.53 -8.92 -14.28
C ASP A 18 -1.33 -10.05 -13.64
N TYR A 19 -1.68 -9.83 -12.37
CA TYR A 19 -2.55 -10.71 -11.61
C TYR A 19 -3.68 -9.89 -10.99
N VAL A 20 -4.86 -10.48 -10.91
CA VAL A 20 -5.97 -10.02 -10.07
C VAL A 20 -6.55 -11.23 -9.41
N SER A 21 -6.74 -11.14 -8.09
CA SER A 21 -7.29 -12.24 -7.32
C SER A 21 -8.65 -12.74 -7.83
N PRO A 22 -8.85 -14.06 -7.97
CA PRO A 22 -10.13 -14.63 -8.36
C PRO A 22 -11.28 -14.20 -7.44
N GLY A 23 -12.44 -13.93 -8.04
CA GLY A 23 -13.65 -13.53 -7.30
C GLY A 23 -13.76 -12.02 -7.04
N LEU A 24 -12.70 -11.25 -7.27
CA LEU A 24 -12.78 -9.79 -7.30
C LEU A 24 -13.40 -9.29 -8.61
N ALA A 25 -14.26 -8.27 -8.51
CA ALA A 25 -14.70 -7.52 -9.67
C ALA A 25 -13.51 -6.78 -10.29
N THR A 26 -13.48 -6.65 -11.62
CA THR A 26 -12.32 -6.10 -12.33
C THR A 26 -12.67 -4.79 -13.03
N VAL A 27 -11.77 -3.82 -12.91
CA VAL A 27 -11.78 -2.58 -13.70
C VAL A 27 -10.43 -2.36 -14.35
N LYS A 28 -10.44 -1.72 -15.53
CA LYS A 28 -9.24 -1.48 -16.33
C LYS A 28 -9.25 -0.05 -16.92
N PRO A 29 -9.05 1.00 -16.10
CA PRO A 29 -9.12 2.38 -16.56
C PRO A 29 -7.86 2.85 -17.32
N ASP A 30 -7.07 1.94 -17.90
CA ASP A 30 -5.78 2.21 -18.55
C ASP A 30 -5.83 3.32 -19.58
N SER A 31 -6.90 3.37 -20.38
CA SER A 31 -7.11 4.39 -21.39
C SER A 31 -7.25 5.81 -20.81
N CYS A 32 -7.52 5.92 -19.51
CA CYS A 32 -7.60 7.18 -18.78
C CYS A 32 -6.21 7.68 -18.34
N PHE A 33 -5.18 6.83 -18.36
CA PHE A 33 -3.82 7.11 -17.90
C PHE A 33 -2.82 7.03 -19.07
N PRO A 34 -2.80 8.01 -20.00
CA PRO A 34 -2.03 7.94 -21.24
C PRO A 34 -0.49 7.99 -21.06
N HIS A 35 -0.03 8.30 -19.85
CA HIS A 35 1.38 8.33 -19.49
C HIS A 35 1.85 7.05 -18.80
N MET A 36 0.94 6.14 -18.45
CA MET A 36 1.29 4.86 -17.84
C MET A 36 1.97 3.94 -18.85
N ILE A 37 3.15 3.44 -18.48
CA ILE A 37 3.95 2.50 -19.26
C ILE A 37 4.46 1.37 -18.37
N LEU A 38 4.91 0.27 -18.98
CA LEU A 38 5.68 -0.73 -18.26
C LEU A 38 7.07 -0.16 -17.95
N GLY A 39 7.37 -0.03 -16.66
CA GLY A 39 8.64 0.46 -16.16
C GLY A 39 9.66 -0.65 -15.90
N ASN A 40 10.90 -0.24 -15.69
CA ASN A 40 11.95 -1.13 -15.22
C ASN A 40 12.06 -1.06 -13.70
N ARG A 41 11.85 -2.18 -13.01
CA ARG A 41 11.94 -2.29 -11.53
C ARG A 41 13.30 -1.87 -10.95
N TYR A 42 14.35 -1.85 -11.76
CA TYR A 42 15.68 -1.41 -11.34
C TYR A 42 15.90 0.10 -11.41
N ASP A 43 14.98 0.86 -12.03
CA ASP A 43 15.06 2.32 -12.10
C ASP A 43 14.56 2.98 -10.81
N SER A 44 13.73 2.28 -10.03
CA SER A 44 13.29 2.75 -8.73
C SER A 44 14.43 2.70 -7.71
N SER A 45 14.63 3.79 -6.98
CA SER A 45 15.57 3.87 -5.86
C SER A 45 15.02 3.27 -4.57
N TRP A 46 13.73 2.89 -4.52
CA TRP A 46 13.11 2.41 -3.29
C TRP A 46 13.74 1.12 -2.82
N PHE A 47 14.25 1.13 -1.59
CA PHE A 47 15.02 0.02 -1.04
C PHE A 47 14.15 -1.23 -0.87
N TYR A 48 12.94 -1.04 -0.35
CA TYR A 48 12.01 -2.12 -0.02
C TYR A 48 11.23 -2.65 -1.24
N LEU A 49 11.43 -2.07 -2.43
CA LEU A 49 10.81 -2.57 -3.65
C LEU A 49 11.19 -4.06 -3.87
N ARG A 50 10.18 -4.92 -3.83
CA ARG A 50 10.29 -6.39 -4.02
C ARG A 50 10.52 -6.79 -5.50
N ARG A 51 11.69 -6.41 -6.03
CA ARG A 51 12.09 -6.58 -7.45
C ARG A 51 12.08 -8.03 -7.96
N ASN A 52 12.09 -9.02 -7.07
CA ASN A 52 12.06 -10.44 -7.41
C ASN A 52 10.65 -10.96 -7.72
N ILE A 53 9.58 -10.22 -7.38
CA ILE A 53 8.21 -10.62 -7.69
C ILE A 53 7.92 -10.28 -9.15
N SER A 54 7.65 -11.28 -9.99
CA SER A 54 7.52 -11.17 -11.45
C SER A 54 6.25 -10.48 -11.95
N HIS A 55 5.63 -9.65 -11.11
CA HIS A 55 4.52 -8.80 -11.53
C HIS A 55 5.00 -7.59 -12.33
N ASN A 56 4.16 -7.08 -13.22
CA ASN A 56 4.47 -5.87 -13.98
C ASN A 56 4.55 -4.65 -13.05
N PHE A 57 5.55 -3.82 -13.32
CA PHE A 57 5.78 -2.57 -12.59
C PHE A 57 5.41 -1.41 -13.50
N TYR A 58 4.22 -0.86 -13.31
CA TYR A 58 3.76 0.27 -14.09
C TYR A 58 4.24 1.59 -13.49
N VAL A 59 4.63 2.51 -14.36
CA VAL A 59 5.13 3.84 -13.98
C VAL A 59 4.55 4.89 -14.91
N ASP A 60 4.62 6.15 -14.50
CA ASP A 60 4.39 7.28 -15.39
C ASP A 60 5.68 7.53 -16.19
N LYS A 61 5.59 7.59 -17.52
CA LYS A 61 6.75 7.77 -18.40
C LYS A 61 7.53 9.07 -18.14
N ARG A 62 6.94 10.06 -17.46
CA ARG A 62 7.58 11.32 -17.06
C ARG A 62 8.37 11.18 -15.75
N ARG A 63 8.11 10.13 -14.96
CA ARG A 63 8.67 9.85 -13.63
C ARG A 63 8.79 8.33 -13.42
N THR A 64 9.78 7.70 -14.05
CA THR A 64 9.93 6.23 -14.06
C THR A 64 10.45 5.61 -12.76
N GLY A 65 10.92 6.42 -11.80
CA GLY A 65 11.46 5.93 -10.52
C GLY A 65 10.39 5.57 -9.48
N VAL A 66 9.14 5.98 -9.69
CA VAL A 66 8.00 5.77 -8.78
C VAL A 66 6.98 4.89 -9.48
N GLY A 67 6.53 3.84 -8.79
CA GLY A 67 5.55 2.88 -9.31
C GLY A 67 4.12 3.30 -9.00
N PHE A 68 3.20 2.89 -9.85
CA PHE A 68 1.81 2.75 -9.45
C PHE A 68 1.64 1.52 -8.56
N VAL A 69 0.58 1.50 -7.75
CA VAL A 69 0.09 0.23 -7.17
C VAL A 69 -0.17 -0.77 -8.30
N SER A 70 0.20 -2.03 -8.09
CA SER A 70 0.04 -3.09 -9.10
C SER A 70 -1.43 -3.33 -9.47
N ARG A 71 -1.68 -4.10 -10.52
CA ARG A 71 -3.06 -4.47 -10.91
C ARG A 71 -3.84 -5.15 -9.82
N ASP A 72 -3.18 -6.02 -9.08
CA ASP A 72 -3.79 -6.76 -7.99
C ASP A 72 -4.21 -5.81 -6.87
N GLU A 73 -3.26 -4.96 -6.44
CA GLU A 73 -3.47 -3.94 -5.40
C GLU A 73 -4.56 -2.94 -5.80
N ALA A 74 -4.54 -2.46 -7.04
CA ALA A 74 -5.57 -1.56 -7.56
C ALA A 74 -6.98 -2.19 -7.55
N ASN A 75 -7.09 -3.49 -7.82
CA ASN A 75 -8.37 -4.19 -7.75
C ASN A 75 -8.79 -4.52 -6.31
N ILE A 76 -7.85 -4.71 -5.38
CA ILE A 76 -8.15 -4.75 -3.94
C ILE A 76 -8.76 -3.41 -3.50
N LEU A 77 -8.17 -2.27 -3.92
CA LEU A 77 -8.71 -0.94 -3.63
C LEU A 77 -10.13 -0.78 -4.18
N TYR A 78 -10.35 -1.09 -5.46
CA TYR A 78 -11.66 -1.00 -6.10
C TYR A 78 -12.72 -1.85 -5.38
N ASN A 79 -12.42 -3.13 -5.11
CA ASN A 79 -13.39 -4.03 -4.46
C ASN A 79 -13.63 -3.68 -3.00
N THR A 80 -12.62 -3.11 -2.32
CA THR A 80 -12.83 -2.55 -0.99
C THR A 80 -13.78 -1.38 -1.09
N ALA A 81 -13.54 -0.42 -1.99
CA ALA A 81 -14.39 0.76 -2.18
C ALA A 81 -15.84 0.41 -2.55
N LEU A 82 -16.09 -0.67 -3.30
CA LEU A 82 -17.45 -1.17 -3.54
C LEU A 82 -18.23 -1.46 -2.26
N LYS A 83 -17.58 -1.97 -1.20
CA LYS A 83 -18.22 -2.20 0.11
C LYS A 83 -18.56 -0.90 0.85
N PHE A 84 -18.00 0.22 0.42
CA PHE A 84 -18.17 1.56 1.02
C PHE A 84 -18.85 2.53 0.06
N GLN A 85 -19.53 2.06 -0.99
CA GLN A 85 -20.19 2.94 -1.97
C GLN A 85 -21.07 4.00 -1.29
N GLY A 86 -20.91 5.26 -1.69
CA GLY A 86 -21.60 6.42 -1.12
C GLY A 86 -21.10 6.86 0.27
N LYS A 87 -20.05 6.23 0.80
CA LYS A 87 -19.39 6.65 2.04
C LYS A 87 -18.21 7.57 1.75
N LYS A 88 -17.83 8.33 2.77
CA LYS A 88 -16.63 9.17 2.74
C LYS A 88 -15.39 8.31 2.87
N ALA A 89 -14.44 8.53 1.97
CA ALA A 89 -13.14 7.88 1.97
C ALA A 89 -12.01 8.92 1.96
N LEU A 90 -10.84 8.50 2.45
CA LEU A 90 -9.61 9.28 2.44
C LEU A 90 -8.51 8.50 1.73
N GLU A 91 -7.73 9.19 0.91
CA GLU A 91 -6.44 8.72 0.42
C GLU A 91 -5.34 9.71 0.80
N ILE A 92 -4.22 9.18 1.28
CA ILE A 92 -2.98 9.92 1.52
C ILE A 92 -1.93 9.40 0.54
N GLY A 93 -1.44 10.29 -0.33
CA GLY A 93 -0.46 9.96 -1.36
C GLY A 93 -1.11 9.30 -2.58
N CYS A 94 -1.56 10.09 -3.55
CA CYS A 94 -2.16 9.57 -4.78
C CYS A 94 -1.18 9.56 -5.97
N TRP A 95 -0.08 10.30 -5.86
CA TRP A 95 0.89 10.51 -6.93
C TRP A 95 0.23 10.95 -8.25
N MET A 96 0.08 10.04 -9.22
CA MET A 96 -0.54 10.29 -10.53
C MET A 96 -2.01 9.83 -10.60
N GLY A 97 -2.64 9.50 -9.49
CA GLY A 97 -4.10 9.32 -9.34
C GLY A 97 -4.63 7.92 -9.67
N TRP A 98 -3.77 6.92 -9.82
CA TRP A 98 -4.18 5.55 -10.19
C TRP A 98 -5.01 4.87 -9.12
N SER A 99 -4.53 4.88 -7.87
CA SER A 99 -5.25 4.39 -6.69
C SER A 99 -6.51 5.20 -6.44
N ALA A 100 -6.43 6.54 -6.49
CA ALA A 100 -7.58 7.44 -6.40
C ALA A 100 -8.70 7.07 -7.38
N CYS A 101 -8.34 6.79 -8.64
CA CYS A 101 -9.30 6.38 -9.65
C CYS A 101 -9.97 5.06 -9.31
N HIS A 102 -9.23 4.06 -8.81
CA HIS A 102 -9.82 2.76 -8.42
C HIS A 102 -10.75 2.87 -7.22
N LEU A 103 -10.37 3.66 -6.22
CA LEU A 103 -11.23 3.98 -5.09
C LEU A 103 -12.52 4.65 -5.58
N ALA A 104 -12.41 5.74 -6.35
CA ALA A 104 -13.55 6.49 -6.85
C ALA A 104 -14.45 5.68 -7.81
N LEU A 105 -13.90 4.77 -8.62
CA LEU A 105 -14.68 3.84 -9.44
C LEU A 105 -15.52 2.88 -8.58
N GLY A 106 -15.09 2.56 -7.36
CA GLY A 106 -15.90 1.83 -6.38
C GLY A 106 -17.05 2.65 -5.80
N GLY A 107 -17.14 3.94 -6.13
CA GLY A 107 -18.26 4.81 -5.79
C GLY A 107 -18.20 5.45 -4.42
N VAL A 108 -17.01 5.52 -3.79
CA VAL A 108 -16.80 6.33 -2.58
C VAL A 108 -16.68 7.80 -2.92
N GLU A 109 -17.04 8.66 -1.96
CA GLU A 109 -16.76 10.09 -2.02
C GLU A 109 -15.37 10.34 -1.40
N LEU A 110 -14.37 10.60 -2.24
CA LEU A 110 -12.96 10.51 -1.89
C LEU A 110 -12.34 11.90 -1.67
N ASP A 111 -11.82 12.13 -0.47
CA ASP A 111 -10.85 13.20 -0.21
C ASP A 111 -9.44 12.64 -0.47
N VAL A 112 -8.64 13.32 -1.28
CA VAL A 112 -7.27 12.90 -1.63
C VAL A 112 -6.28 13.96 -1.18
N ILE A 113 -5.35 13.60 -0.30
CA ILE A 113 -4.31 14.48 0.22
C ILE A 113 -2.96 14.06 -0.33
N ASP A 114 -2.31 14.96 -1.06
CA ASP A 114 -0.95 14.75 -1.58
C ASP A 114 -0.24 16.09 -1.80
N PRO A 115 1.00 16.29 -1.32
CA PRO A 115 1.73 17.54 -1.54
C PRO A 115 2.02 17.80 -3.02
N MET A 116 2.12 16.77 -3.86
CA MET A 116 2.36 16.90 -5.30
C MET A 116 1.22 17.62 -6.03
N LEU A 117 0.00 17.59 -5.49
CA LEU A 117 -1.14 18.32 -6.05
C LEU A 117 -0.97 19.85 -5.98
N SER A 118 0.03 20.37 -5.25
CA SER A 118 0.40 21.79 -5.31
C SER A 118 1.10 22.17 -6.61
N GLN A 119 1.60 21.18 -7.36
CA GLN A 119 2.24 21.37 -8.65
C GLN A 119 1.19 21.19 -9.76
N GLU A 120 1.01 22.24 -10.57
CA GLU A 120 0.01 22.29 -11.64
C GLU A 120 0.06 21.05 -12.55
N LEU A 121 1.25 20.65 -13.00
CA LEU A 121 1.43 19.47 -13.85
C LEU A 121 0.91 18.16 -13.24
N PHE A 122 1.00 17.99 -11.92
CA PHE A 122 0.47 16.80 -11.23
C PHE A 122 -1.03 16.93 -11.04
N SER A 123 -1.49 18.09 -10.55
CA SER A 123 -2.92 18.36 -10.32
C SER A 123 -3.76 18.20 -11.59
N GLU A 124 -3.30 18.77 -12.71
CA GLU A 124 -3.95 18.64 -14.02
C GLU A 124 -3.94 17.19 -14.50
N SER A 125 -2.79 16.51 -14.42
CA SER A 125 -2.68 15.13 -14.88
C SER A 125 -3.61 14.18 -14.11
N VAL A 126 -3.73 14.35 -12.80
CA VAL A 126 -4.64 13.57 -11.96
C VAL A 126 -6.08 13.92 -12.32
N THR A 127 -6.40 15.22 -12.43
CA THR A 127 -7.74 15.71 -12.79
C THR A 127 -8.21 15.14 -14.13
N ASP A 128 -7.38 15.23 -15.16
CA ASP A 128 -7.66 14.72 -16.51
C ASP A 128 -7.93 13.22 -16.50
N SER A 129 -7.12 12.44 -15.75
CA SER A 129 -7.28 10.99 -15.66
C SER A 129 -8.61 10.63 -14.98
N LEU A 130 -8.96 11.32 -13.89
CA LEU A 130 -10.24 11.13 -13.19
C LEU A 130 -11.44 11.58 -14.01
N GLN A 131 -11.31 12.66 -14.81
CA GLN A 131 -12.36 13.12 -15.74
C GLN A 131 -12.59 12.10 -16.85
N ARG A 132 -11.52 11.57 -17.47
CA ARG A 132 -11.60 10.51 -18.48
C ARG A 132 -12.23 9.23 -17.95
N ALA A 133 -11.98 8.92 -16.68
CA ALA A 133 -12.61 7.80 -15.99
C ALA A 133 -14.05 8.08 -15.56
N GLY A 134 -14.54 9.32 -15.68
CA GLY A 134 -15.91 9.71 -15.33
C GLY A 134 -16.18 9.81 -13.82
N VAL A 135 -15.12 9.91 -13.00
CA VAL A 135 -15.23 9.87 -11.52
C VAL A 135 -14.76 11.15 -10.83
N LYS A 136 -14.35 12.18 -11.59
CA LYS A 136 -13.79 13.41 -11.01
C LYS A 136 -14.69 14.11 -9.99
N GLU A 137 -16.02 14.06 -10.17
CA GLU A 137 -16.99 14.68 -9.27
C GLU A 137 -17.07 13.97 -7.90
N LEU A 138 -16.61 12.71 -7.82
CA LEU A 138 -16.52 11.97 -6.56
C LEU A 138 -15.21 12.26 -5.81
N VAL A 139 -14.27 13.01 -6.41
CA VAL A 139 -12.92 13.17 -5.88
C VAL A 139 -12.59 14.64 -5.61
N ASN A 140 -12.28 14.93 -4.35
CA ASN A 140 -11.76 16.21 -3.89
C ASN A 140 -10.23 16.13 -3.75
N LEU A 141 -9.51 16.84 -4.61
CA LEU A 141 -8.04 16.86 -4.64
C LEU A 141 -7.51 18.00 -3.74
N ILE A 142 -6.73 17.65 -2.73
CA ILE A 142 -6.31 18.56 -1.66
C ILE A 142 -4.78 18.60 -1.58
N PRO A 143 -4.13 19.70 -1.97
CA PRO A 143 -2.68 19.82 -1.80
C PRO A 143 -2.31 19.96 -0.32
N GLY A 144 -1.41 19.11 0.17
CA GLY A 144 -0.86 19.22 1.51
C GLY A 144 -0.18 17.96 2.03
N TYR A 145 0.52 18.10 3.15
CA TYR A 145 1.22 17.02 3.84
C TYR A 145 0.36 16.44 4.96
N SER A 146 0.33 15.11 5.07
CA SER A 146 -0.15 14.41 6.26
C SER A 146 0.93 14.43 7.36
N PRO A 147 0.55 14.32 8.65
CA PRO A 147 -0.81 14.19 9.18
C PRO A 147 -1.59 15.52 9.27
N GLN A 148 -0.91 16.67 9.20
CA GLN A 148 -1.54 17.98 9.54
C GLN A 148 -2.68 18.34 8.59
N LYS A 149 -2.56 18.04 7.29
CA LYS A 149 -3.65 18.31 6.34
C LYS A 149 -4.87 17.43 6.59
N VAL A 150 -4.68 16.20 7.08
CA VAL A 150 -5.79 15.31 7.48
C VAL A 150 -6.58 15.95 8.60
N GLU A 151 -5.90 16.38 9.67
CA GLU A 151 -6.52 17.05 10.81
C GLU A 151 -7.24 18.35 10.42
N GLU A 152 -6.59 19.18 9.60
CA GLU A 152 -7.17 20.44 9.12
C GLU A 152 -8.50 20.20 8.39
N ILE A 153 -8.52 19.26 7.44
CA ILE A 153 -9.70 18.97 6.63
C ILE A 153 -10.78 18.29 7.47
N ALA A 154 -10.41 17.36 8.35
CA ALA A 154 -11.32 16.72 9.28
C ALA A 154 -12.06 17.75 10.14
N ASN A 155 -11.32 18.68 10.76
CA ASN A 155 -11.90 19.70 11.61
C ASN A 155 -12.71 20.73 10.82
N LYS A 156 -12.19 21.21 9.69
CA LYS A 156 -12.87 22.22 8.86
C LYS A 156 -14.19 21.72 8.30
N LEU A 157 -14.23 20.46 7.87
CA LEU A 157 -15.41 19.86 7.24
C LEU A 157 -16.26 19.02 8.20
N GLN A 158 -15.86 18.94 9.47
CA GLN A 158 -16.44 18.01 10.47
C GLN A 158 -16.55 16.59 9.90
N ARG A 159 -15.45 16.13 9.30
CA ARG A 159 -15.37 14.91 8.50
C ARG A 159 -14.82 13.75 9.33
N LYS A 160 -15.41 12.58 9.10
CA LYS A 160 -14.84 11.28 9.41
C LYS A 160 -14.88 10.41 8.16
N TRP A 161 -14.05 9.38 8.12
CA TRP A 161 -13.92 8.49 6.96
C TRP A 161 -14.17 7.03 7.33
N SER A 162 -14.95 6.34 6.50
CA SER A 162 -15.21 4.90 6.66
C SER A 162 -14.16 4.03 5.97
N LEU A 163 -13.51 4.57 4.93
CA LEU A 163 -12.43 3.91 4.21
C LEU A 163 -11.23 4.86 4.13
N ILE A 164 -10.04 4.38 4.46
CA ILE A 164 -8.82 5.16 4.41
C ILE A 164 -7.74 4.35 3.69
N PHE A 165 -7.00 4.96 2.77
CA PHE A 165 -5.84 4.37 2.11
C PHE A 165 -4.60 5.24 2.34
N ILE A 166 -3.52 4.63 2.84
CA ILE A 166 -2.27 5.30 3.17
C ILE A 166 -1.16 4.78 2.25
N ASP A 167 -0.68 5.66 1.38
CA ASP A 167 0.46 5.48 0.47
C ASP A 167 1.27 6.78 0.34
N GLY A 168 1.41 7.49 1.46
CA GLY A 168 2.11 8.77 1.56
C GLY A 168 3.63 8.62 1.71
N HIS A 169 4.19 9.28 2.71
CA HIS A 169 5.63 9.23 2.96
C HIS A 169 6.01 7.90 3.64
N HIS A 170 6.94 7.14 3.04
CA HIS A 170 7.24 5.77 3.50
C HIS A 170 8.34 5.64 4.56
N GLU A 171 9.03 6.73 4.92
CA GLU A 171 10.07 6.69 5.97
C GLU A 171 9.52 7.08 7.35
N ALA A 172 10.07 6.44 8.39
CA ALA A 172 9.71 6.76 9.77
C ALA A 172 9.98 8.23 10.13
N PRO A 173 9.11 8.87 10.94
CA PRO A 173 7.92 8.29 11.59
C PRO A 173 6.62 8.52 10.80
N ALA A 174 6.68 8.89 9.53
CA ALA A 174 5.52 9.41 8.82
C ALA A 174 4.35 8.41 8.70
N PRO A 175 4.55 7.12 8.32
CA PRO A 175 3.44 6.16 8.25
C PRO A 175 2.73 5.93 9.58
N LEU A 176 3.47 5.93 10.69
CA LEU A 176 2.91 5.81 12.03
C LEU A 176 2.03 7.02 12.37
N ASN A 177 2.53 8.23 12.11
CA ASN A 177 1.77 9.45 12.34
C ASN A 177 0.49 9.52 11.50
N ASP A 178 0.57 9.04 10.25
CA ASP A 178 -0.58 8.93 9.36
C ASP A 178 -1.62 7.93 9.90
N ALA A 179 -1.18 6.76 10.40
CA ALA A 179 -2.07 5.79 11.04
C ALA A 179 -2.77 6.38 12.28
N MET A 180 -2.03 7.08 13.14
CA MET A 180 -2.54 7.71 14.36
C MET A 180 -3.61 8.77 14.04
N ILE A 181 -3.33 9.69 13.10
CA ILE A 181 -4.30 10.74 12.77
C ILE A 181 -5.53 10.16 12.05
N CYS A 182 -5.33 9.15 11.20
CA CYS A 182 -6.43 8.50 10.50
C CYS A 182 -7.34 7.76 11.47
N GLU A 183 -6.79 7.11 12.51
CA GLU A 183 -7.59 6.44 13.54
C GLU A 183 -8.52 7.43 14.27
N GLN A 184 -8.00 8.60 14.64
CA GLN A 184 -8.74 9.64 15.35
C GLN A 184 -9.99 10.10 14.57
N PHE A 185 -9.90 10.13 13.24
CA PHE A 185 -10.97 10.58 12.35
C PHE A 185 -11.64 9.44 11.57
N ALA A 186 -11.35 8.19 11.91
CA ALA A 186 -12.06 7.04 11.36
C ALA A 186 -13.46 6.92 11.97
N GLU A 187 -14.43 6.48 11.16
CA GLU A 187 -15.76 6.11 11.66
C GLU A 187 -15.69 4.89 12.61
N PRO A 188 -16.75 4.61 13.39
CA PRO A 188 -16.83 3.40 14.22
C PRO A 188 -16.74 2.12 13.39
N ASP A 189 -17.34 2.12 12.19
CA ASP A 189 -17.27 1.06 11.19
C ASP A 189 -16.31 1.51 10.09
N ALA A 190 -15.04 1.10 10.20
CA ALA A 190 -13.99 1.63 9.34
C ALA A 190 -12.92 0.61 8.97
N LEU A 191 -12.29 0.87 7.83
CA LEU A 191 -11.20 0.09 7.28
C LEU A 191 -10.08 1.01 6.80
N ILE A 192 -8.84 0.70 7.21
CA ILE A 192 -7.62 1.42 6.82
C ILE A 192 -6.70 0.46 6.07
N LEU A 193 -6.30 0.85 4.86
CA LEU A 193 -5.38 0.13 3.98
C LEU A 193 -4.01 0.82 3.97
N PHE A 194 -2.96 0.02 3.92
CA PHE A 194 -1.58 0.48 3.79
C PHE A 194 -0.98 -0.14 2.54
N HIS A 195 -0.25 0.65 1.76
CA HIS A 195 0.61 0.14 0.69
C HIS A 195 2.05 -0.05 1.20
N ASP A 196 2.92 -0.71 0.42
CA ASP A 196 4.36 -0.83 0.70
C ASP A 196 4.75 -1.43 2.07
N LEU A 197 3.99 -2.40 2.60
CA LEU A 197 4.34 -3.07 3.87
C LEU A 197 5.60 -3.93 3.81
N ALA A 198 6.21 -4.10 2.63
CA ALA A 198 7.59 -4.54 2.52
C ALA A 198 8.55 -3.69 3.39
N SER A 199 8.22 -2.41 3.63
CA SER A 199 8.93 -1.53 4.56
C SER A 199 8.46 -1.72 6.00
N PRO A 200 9.39 -1.93 6.97
CA PRO A 200 9.04 -1.99 8.39
C PRO A 200 8.53 -0.64 8.93
N ASP A 201 8.97 0.48 8.36
CA ASP A 201 8.51 1.82 8.78
C ASP A 201 7.02 2.02 8.48
N VAL A 202 6.54 1.46 7.36
CA VAL A 202 5.10 1.43 7.06
C VAL A 202 4.38 0.40 7.92
N GLY A 203 5.02 -0.75 8.16
CA GLY A 203 4.53 -1.79 9.08
C GLY A 203 4.22 -1.26 10.49
N ALA A 204 4.99 -0.28 10.98
CA ALA A 204 4.76 0.36 12.27
C ALA A 204 3.36 1.01 12.39
N GLY A 205 2.82 1.54 11.29
CA GLY A 205 1.45 2.08 11.27
C GLY A 205 0.38 0.99 11.44
N LEU A 206 0.57 -0.18 10.82
CA LEU A 206 -0.33 -1.32 10.99
C LEU A 206 -0.21 -1.92 12.40
N ASP A 207 1.02 -2.04 12.92
CA ASP A 207 1.28 -2.51 14.29
C ASP A 207 0.58 -1.62 15.33
N TYR A 208 0.61 -0.30 15.13
CA TYR A 208 -0.10 0.64 15.99
C TYR A 208 -1.59 0.34 16.05
N LEU A 209 -2.27 0.21 14.90
CA LEU A 209 -3.71 -0.07 14.87
C LEU A 209 -4.05 -1.42 15.52
N ARG A 210 -3.22 -2.46 15.28
CA ARG A 210 -3.35 -3.75 15.97
C ARG A 210 -3.29 -3.57 17.48
N ASN A 211 -2.36 -2.76 17.99
CA ASN A 211 -2.21 -2.49 19.43
C ASN A 211 -3.37 -1.65 20.00
N GLN A 212 -4.06 -0.86 19.17
CA GLN A 212 -5.30 -0.18 19.53
C GLN A 212 -6.54 -1.11 19.49
N GLY A 213 -6.36 -2.40 19.20
CA GLY A 213 -7.44 -3.39 19.18
C GLY A 213 -8.19 -3.50 17.86
N TRP A 214 -7.65 -2.93 16.77
CA TRP A 214 -8.18 -3.19 15.43
C TRP A 214 -7.83 -4.63 15.01
N ASN A 215 -8.72 -5.25 14.24
CA ASN A 215 -8.37 -6.47 13.53
C ASN A 215 -7.39 -6.12 12.41
N THR A 216 -6.41 -7.00 12.15
CA THR A 216 -5.40 -6.75 11.11
C THR A 216 -5.08 -8.01 10.31
N MET A 217 -4.74 -7.82 9.04
CA MET A 217 -4.19 -8.85 8.16
C MET A 217 -3.35 -8.21 7.03
N VAL A 218 -2.69 -9.04 6.23
CA VAL A 218 -1.94 -8.60 5.05
C VAL A 218 -2.44 -9.29 3.78
N TYR A 219 -2.34 -8.57 2.68
CA TYR A 219 -2.52 -9.07 1.33
C TYR A 219 -1.16 -9.35 0.72
N GLN A 220 -0.94 -10.58 0.27
CA GLN A 220 0.33 -10.99 -0.30
C GLN A 220 0.39 -10.58 -1.79
N THR A 221 0.69 -9.31 -2.03
CA THR A 221 0.80 -8.67 -3.35
C THR A 221 2.26 -8.37 -3.70
N MET A 222 2.50 -7.63 -4.80
CA MET A 222 3.85 -7.22 -5.20
C MET A 222 4.57 -6.46 -4.09
N GLN A 223 3.97 -5.41 -3.51
CA GLN A 223 4.56 -4.65 -2.40
C GLN A 223 3.97 -4.94 -1.02
N ILE A 224 3.03 -5.89 -0.94
CA ILE A 224 2.31 -6.27 0.28
C ILE A 224 1.45 -5.11 0.77
N MET A 225 0.13 -5.28 0.73
CA MET A 225 -0.78 -4.33 1.35
C MET A 225 -1.16 -4.79 2.75
N GLY A 226 -1.27 -3.87 3.68
CA GLY A 226 -1.83 -4.08 5.00
C GLY A 226 -3.29 -3.66 5.07
N VAL A 227 -4.06 -4.28 5.94
CA VAL A 227 -5.41 -3.81 6.27
C VAL A 227 -5.68 -3.91 7.76
N ALA A 228 -6.25 -2.85 8.31
CA ALA A 228 -6.82 -2.81 9.64
C ALA A 228 -8.32 -2.50 9.55
N TRP A 229 -9.15 -3.13 10.36
CA TRP A 229 -10.58 -2.82 10.41
C TRP A 229 -11.19 -2.99 11.80
N ARG A 230 -12.30 -2.28 12.03
CA ARG A 230 -13.12 -2.35 13.24
C ARG A 230 -14.59 -2.17 12.92
N GLY A 231 -15.46 -2.55 13.86
CA GLY A 231 -16.91 -2.43 13.70
C GLY A 231 -17.47 -3.46 12.72
N ASN A 232 -18.55 -3.11 12.05
CA ASN A 232 -19.31 -3.99 11.17
C ASN A 232 -18.87 -3.87 9.69
N VAL A 233 -17.56 -3.97 9.45
CA VAL A 233 -16.99 -4.05 8.10
C VAL A 233 -16.01 -5.20 8.03
N GLU A 234 -15.89 -5.79 6.84
CA GLU A 234 -14.95 -6.87 6.60
C GLU A 234 -14.11 -6.55 5.36
N PRO A 235 -12.79 -6.81 5.41
CA PRO A 235 -11.95 -6.69 4.23
C PRO A 235 -12.40 -7.59 3.08
N VAL A 236 -11.86 -7.33 1.88
CA VAL A 236 -12.05 -8.26 0.75
C VAL A 236 -11.20 -9.52 0.97
N ILE A 237 -11.68 -10.65 0.46
CA ILE A 237 -10.88 -11.87 0.45
C ILE A 237 -10.01 -11.84 -0.81
N HIS A 238 -8.71 -11.93 -0.60
CA HIS A 238 -7.70 -11.93 -1.65
C HIS A 238 -6.95 -13.25 -1.57
N GLN A 239 -6.98 -14.02 -2.64
CA GLN A 239 -6.05 -15.10 -2.90
C GLN A 239 -4.76 -14.53 -3.52
N PRO A 240 -3.56 -14.86 -3.00
CA PRO A 240 -2.29 -14.50 -3.61
C PRO A 240 -2.04 -15.22 -4.95
N ASP A 241 -1.26 -14.61 -5.85
CA ASP A 241 -0.90 -15.23 -7.13
C ASP A 241 -0.23 -16.60 -6.90
N PRO A 242 -0.83 -17.72 -7.35
CA PRO A 242 -0.31 -19.06 -7.08
C PRO A 242 0.97 -19.37 -7.86
N THR A 243 1.34 -18.55 -8.85
CA THR A 243 2.56 -18.73 -9.65
C THR A 243 3.80 -18.15 -8.95
N ILE A 244 3.60 -17.35 -7.91
CA ILE A 244 4.67 -16.71 -7.17
C ILE A 244 4.98 -17.50 -5.89
N ASN A 245 6.25 -17.81 -5.67
CA ASN A 245 6.70 -18.32 -4.39
C ASN A 245 6.82 -17.18 -3.38
N TRP A 246 5.73 -16.93 -2.65
CA TRP A 246 5.63 -15.81 -1.73
C TRP A 246 6.49 -15.98 -0.48
N GLN A 247 7.13 -14.89 -0.08
CA GLN A 247 7.86 -14.77 1.19
C GLN A 247 7.47 -13.46 1.86
N LEU A 248 7.01 -13.56 3.10
CA LEU A 248 6.80 -12.39 3.96
C LEU A 248 8.15 -11.93 4.54
N PRO A 249 8.40 -10.62 4.58
CA PRO A 249 9.41 -10.03 5.46
C PRO A 249 9.17 -10.43 6.92
N PRO A 250 10.21 -10.55 7.75
CA PRO A 250 10.03 -11.12 9.08
C PRO A 250 9.18 -10.28 10.03
N HIS A 251 9.17 -8.95 9.89
CA HIS A 251 8.27 -8.07 10.64
C HIS A 251 6.77 -8.31 10.35
N LEU A 252 6.43 -9.06 9.30
CA LEU A 252 5.05 -9.40 8.94
C LEU A 252 4.66 -10.85 9.25
N HIS A 253 5.55 -11.68 9.82
CA HIS A 253 5.30 -13.12 10.02
C HIS A 253 4.13 -13.42 10.96
N ASP A 254 3.84 -12.52 11.90
CA ASP A 254 2.76 -12.69 12.87
C ASP A 254 1.38 -12.21 12.36
N TYR A 255 1.31 -11.72 11.13
CA TYR A 255 0.04 -11.32 10.51
C TYR A 255 -0.64 -12.49 9.79
N LEU A 256 -1.98 -12.50 9.85
CA LEU A 256 -2.77 -13.34 8.98
C LEU A 256 -2.60 -12.89 7.52
N VAL A 257 -2.52 -13.85 6.60
CA VAL A 257 -2.48 -13.58 5.16
C VAL A 257 -3.86 -13.88 4.58
N SER A 258 -4.44 -12.93 3.88
CA SER A 258 -5.74 -13.11 3.21
C SER A 258 -5.70 -14.32 2.25
N GLY A 259 -6.81 -15.05 2.17
CA GLY A 259 -6.98 -16.20 1.27
C GLY A 259 -6.06 -17.40 1.53
N VAL A 260 -5.19 -17.33 2.53
CA VAL A 260 -4.33 -18.43 2.95
C VAL A 260 -4.86 -18.95 4.27
N THR A 261 -5.38 -20.18 4.28
CA THR A 261 -5.62 -20.87 5.55
C THR A 261 -4.29 -20.95 6.28
N PRO A 262 -4.19 -20.54 7.56
CA PRO A 262 -2.95 -20.67 8.31
C PRO A 262 -2.47 -22.12 8.24
N THR A 263 -1.51 -22.42 7.38
CA THR A 263 -0.73 -23.65 7.46
C THR A 263 0.13 -23.46 8.68
N ILE A 264 -0.46 -23.69 9.86
CA ILE A 264 0.15 -23.84 11.19
C ILE A 264 1.56 -23.23 11.18
N ALA A 265 1.63 -21.90 11.02
CA ALA A 265 2.84 -21.13 11.29
C ALA A 265 2.98 -20.93 12.81
N ILE A 266 2.14 -21.61 13.59
CA ILE A 266 2.50 -22.10 14.91
C ILE A 266 3.68 -23.06 14.70
N ASP A 267 4.92 -22.57 14.78
CA ASP A 267 5.79 -23.11 15.84
C ASP A 267 7.14 -22.41 16.01
N ARG A 268 7.48 -21.27 15.39
CA ARG A 268 8.80 -20.67 15.72
C ARG A 268 8.83 -20.05 17.11
N PHE A 269 7.95 -19.07 17.37
CA PHE A 269 7.82 -18.53 18.71
C PHE A 269 7.25 -19.57 19.68
N SER A 270 6.29 -20.40 19.27
CA SER A 270 5.73 -21.44 20.15
C SER A 270 6.75 -22.55 20.49
N ALA A 271 7.55 -23.04 19.54
CA ALA A 271 8.62 -24.00 19.86
C ALA A 271 9.75 -23.34 20.64
N MET A 272 10.12 -22.10 20.32
CA MET A 272 11.11 -21.36 21.09
C MET A 272 10.62 -21.07 22.52
N LEU A 273 9.37 -20.64 22.68
CA LEU A 273 8.73 -20.44 23.98
C LEU A 273 8.71 -21.76 24.74
N LYS A 274 8.31 -22.86 24.11
CA LYS A 274 8.34 -24.20 24.73
C LYS A 274 9.75 -24.63 25.13
N ALA A 275 10.77 -24.27 24.35
CA ALA A 275 12.16 -24.58 24.63
C ALA A 275 12.77 -23.71 25.74
N ILE A 276 12.36 -22.44 25.86
CA ILE A 276 12.97 -21.46 26.77
C ILE A 276 12.16 -21.31 28.08
N GLN A 277 10.85 -21.57 28.07
CA GLN A 277 9.96 -21.41 29.22
C GLN A 277 10.44 -22.13 30.49
N PRO A 278 11.03 -23.35 30.44
CA PRO A 278 11.55 -24.00 31.65
C PRO A 278 12.77 -23.29 32.26
N TYR A 279 13.43 -22.40 31.51
CA TYR A 279 14.73 -21.81 31.86
C TYR A 279 14.66 -20.30 32.07
N THR A 280 13.46 -19.73 32.15
CA THR A 280 13.27 -18.29 32.30
C THR A 280 12.12 -17.96 33.24
N PHE A 281 12.25 -16.86 33.96
CA PHE A 281 11.16 -16.27 34.77
C PHE A 281 10.43 -15.15 34.02
N LEU A 282 10.81 -14.88 32.77
CA LEU A 282 10.17 -13.85 31.96
C LEU A 282 8.74 -14.28 31.59
N SER A 283 7.81 -13.33 31.66
CA SER A 283 6.45 -13.55 31.21
C SER A 283 6.43 -13.81 29.69
N LYS A 284 5.39 -14.48 29.20
CA LYS A 284 5.19 -14.70 27.76
C LYS A 284 5.29 -13.39 26.96
N ALA A 285 4.76 -12.29 27.50
CA ALA A 285 4.81 -10.97 26.88
C ALA A 285 6.24 -10.41 26.81
N GLN A 286 7.04 -10.60 27.87
CA GLN A 286 8.44 -10.18 27.88
C GLN A 286 9.30 -11.00 26.91
N LEU A 287 9.08 -12.32 26.83
CA LEU A 287 9.76 -13.18 25.87
C LEU A 287 9.38 -12.85 24.43
N PHE A 288 8.11 -12.53 24.18
CA PHE A 288 7.65 -12.09 22.86
C PHE A 288 8.25 -10.74 22.46
N SER A 289 8.31 -9.79 23.39
CA SER A 289 8.96 -8.50 23.17
C SER A 289 10.45 -8.66 22.82
N LEU A 290 11.18 -9.50 23.58
CA LEU A 290 12.58 -9.78 23.32
C LEU A 290 12.78 -10.50 21.96
N TYR A 291 11.94 -11.48 21.66
CA TYR A 291 11.93 -12.17 20.36
C TYR A 291 11.75 -11.18 19.21
N SER A 292 10.78 -10.26 19.35
CA SER A 292 10.49 -9.24 18.34
C SER A 292 11.67 -8.28 18.14
N GLN A 293 12.33 -7.84 19.22
CA GLN A 293 13.51 -6.98 19.13
C GLN A 293 14.71 -7.69 18.49
N VAL A 294 14.93 -8.95 18.83
CA VAL A 294 16.00 -9.77 18.23
C VAL A 294 15.71 -10.03 16.75
N GLN A 295 14.46 -10.31 16.40
CA GLN A 295 14.05 -10.49 15.01
C GLN A 295 14.24 -9.19 14.22
N GLN A 296 13.84 -8.05 14.77
CA GLN A 296 14.07 -6.73 14.17
C GLN A 296 15.56 -6.45 13.96
N GLY A 297 16.41 -6.78 14.95
CA GLY A 297 17.88 -6.67 14.82
C GLY A 297 18.45 -7.61 13.76
N TYR A 298 17.96 -8.85 13.69
CA TYR A 298 18.31 -9.81 12.64
C TYR A 298 17.92 -9.27 11.26
N ASP A 299 16.75 -8.66 11.13
CA ASP A 299 16.27 -8.09 9.88
C ASP A 299 17.17 -6.94 9.43
N TYR A 300 17.53 -6.02 10.33
CA TYR A 300 18.51 -4.96 10.04
C TYR A 300 19.85 -5.53 9.58
N LEU A 301 20.36 -6.56 10.26
CA LEU A 301 21.61 -7.25 9.89
C LEU A 301 21.51 -8.03 8.57
N PHE A 302 20.35 -8.61 8.26
CA PHE A 302 20.08 -9.30 7.01
C PHE A 302 20.06 -8.33 5.82
N TRP A 303 19.58 -7.10 6.03
CA TRP A 303 19.53 -6.07 5.01
C TRP A 303 20.85 -5.30 4.84
N LEU A 304 21.70 -5.20 5.88
CA LEU A 304 22.99 -4.49 5.86
C LEU A 304 23.90 -4.84 4.67
N PRO A 305 24.15 -6.11 4.31
CA PRO A 305 24.95 -6.46 3.14
C PRO A 305 24.37 -5.96 1.81
N LYS A 306 23.04 -5.85 1.70
CA LYS A 306 22.36 -5.31 0.52
C LYS A 306 22.48 -3.78 0.47
N ILE A 307 22.35 -3.11 1.61
CA ILE A 307 22.58 -1.66 1.78
C ILE A 307 24.00 -1.28 1.33
N PHE A 308 25.01 -2.02 1.80
CA PHE A 308 26.40 -1.77 1.41
C PHE A 308 26.65 -1.96 -0.09
N ARG A 309 26.06 -3.00 -0.71
CA ARG A 309 26.20 -3.21 -2.17
C ARG A 309 25.55 -2.08 -2.98
N GLN A 310 24.40 -1.58 -2.53
CA GLN A 310 23.69 -0.49 -3.21
C GLN A 310 24.42 0.85 -3.06
N ALA A 311 24.97 1.16 -1.89
CA ALA A 311 25.81 2.33 -1.68
C ALA A 311 27.04 2.32 -2.60
N ILE A 312 27.70 1.17 -2.76
CA ILE A 312 28.83 0.99 -3.68
C ILE A 312 28.39 1.15 -5.15
N ALA A 313 27.23 0.61 -5.53
CA ALA A 313 26.70 0.72 -6.88
C ALA A 313 26.35 2.17 -7.26
N ASN A 314 25.68 2.91 -6.37
CA ASN A 314 25.31 4.31 -6.56
C ASN A 314 26.56 5.22 -6.67
N GLN A 315 27.58 4.95 -5.86
CA GLN A 315 28.85 5.69 -5.92
C GLN A 315 29.60 5.45 -7.25
N LYS A 316 29.48 4.26 -7.85
CA LYS A 316 30.02 3.97 -9.18
C LYS A 316 29.27 4.71 -10.29
N GLN A 317 27.93 4.77 -10.22
CA GLN A 317 27.10 5.48 -11.20
C GLN A 317 27.33 7.00 -11.19
N GLN A 318 27.45 7.62 -10.01
CA GLN A 318 27.80 9.04 -9.91
C GLN A 318 29.18 9.34 -10.51
N LYS A 319 30.18 8.48 -10.27
CA LYS A 319 31.52 8.66 -10.84
C LYS A 319 31.57 8.48 -12.37
N SER A 320 30.67 7.69 -12.95
CA SER A 320 30.56 7.56 -14.41
C SER A 320 29.80 8.71 -15.08
N GLN A 321 28.84 9.35 -14.39
CA GLN A 321 28.12 10.51 -14.94
C GLN A 321 28.97 11.78 -14.96
N VAL A 322 29.90 11.96 -14.01
CA VAL A 322 30.82 13.12 -13.99
C VAL A 322 31.86 13.08 -15.12
N LYS A 323 32.07 11.93 -15.78
CA LYS A 323 33.05 11.77 -16.88
C LYS A 323 32.49 12.03 -18.28
N ILE A 324 31.19 12.32 -18.45
CA ILE A 324 30.53 12.44 -19.77
C ILE A 324 30.07 13.88 -20.06
N SER A 325 30.59 14.88 -19.35
CA SER A 325 30.43 16.29 -19.74
C SER A 325 31.67 16.77 -20.51
N PRO A 326 31.67 16.75 -21.86
CA PRO A 326 32.70 17.44 -22.62
C PRO A 326 32.45 18.94 -22.55
N ASN A 327 33.53 19.70 -22.31
CA ASN A 327 33.60 21.12 -22.64
C ASN A 327 33.59 21.31 -24.16
#